data_AF-A0A537NTS9-F1
#
_entry.id   AF-A0A537NTS9-F1
#
_cell.length_a   1.000
_cell.length_b   1.000
_cell.length_c   1.000
_cell.angle_alpha   90.00
_cell.angle_beta   90.00
_cell.angle_gamma   90.00
#
_symmetry.space_group_name_H-M   'P 1'
#
loop_
_entity.id
_entity.type
_entity.pdbx_description
1 polymer ?
#
loop_
_entity_poly.entity_id
_entity_poly.type
_entity_poly.pdbx_seq_one_letter_code
_entity_poly.pdbx_strand_id
1 'polypeptide(L)'
;MRGIDKRFAGTAALSDASLAIASGEVHALVGQNGAGKSTLIKVLTGYHRKDAGEILFEGKHFEAGSPHDAQRHGISTIYQEINLVPLRSVTENICLGREQKRYGLLDWRAMQQEAERLLSRFNIRIDVRKPLGD
;
A
#
# COMPACT_ATOMS: atom_id res chain seq x y z
N MET A 1 -12.21 -0.19 11.42
CA MET A 1 -12.37 -1.66 11.37
C MET A 1 -13.08 -2.09 12.64
N ARG A 2 -14.08 -2.96 12.53
CA ARG A 2 -14.90 -3.42 13.66
C ARG A 2 -15.09 -4.94 13.58
N GLY A 3 -14.76 -5.62 14.67
CA GLY A 3 -14.96 -7.07 14.86
C GLY A 3 -14.39 -7.94 13.76
N ILE A 4 -13.14 -7.70 13.38
CA ILE A 4 -12.48 -8.40 12.28
C ILE A 4 -11.99 -9.77 12.74
N ASP A 5 -12.49 -10.80 12.07
CA ASP A 5 -11.96 -12.16 12.20
C ASP A 5 -11.10 -12.54 11.00
N LYS A 6 -10.00 -13.24 11.28
CA LYS A 6 -9.22 -13.90 10.24
C LYS A 6 -8.55 -15.16 10.75
N ARG A 7 -8.75 -16.27 10.03
CA ARG A 7 -8.12 -17.56 10.25
C ARG A 7 -7.27 -17.98 9.07
N PHE A 8 -6.18 -18.69 9.35
CA PHE A 8 -5.35 -19.39 8.36
C PHE A 8 -5.22 -20.85 8.79
N ALA A 9 -5.62 -21.78 7.92
CA ALA A 9 -5.57 -23.22 8.18
C ALA A 9 -6.13 -23.62 9.58
N GLY A 10 -7.24 -22.98 9.99
CA GLY A 10 -7.89 -23.22 11.29
C GLY A 10 -7.39 -22.35 12.45
N THR A 11 -6.18 -21.81 12.37
CA THR A 11 -5.59 -20.96 13.41
C THR A 11 -6.08 -19.51 13.28
N ALA A 12 -6.61 -18.95 14.36
CA ALA A 12 -7.03 -17.55 14.40
C ALA A 12 -5.81 -16.61 14.44
N ALA A 13 -5.68 -15.77 13.43
CA ALA A 13 -4.72 -14.68 13.37
C ALA A 13 -5.33 -13.35 13.81
N LEU A 14 -6.64 -13.18 13.67
CA LEU A 14 -7.45 -12.10 14.24
C LEU A 14 -8.74 -12.71 14.81
N SER A 15 -9.12 -12.27 16.00
CA SER A 15 -10.36 -12.65 16.67
C SER A 15 -11.00 -11.38 17.23
N ASP A 16 -12.15 -10.98 16.70
CA ASP A 16 -12.90 -9.76 17.07
C ASP A 16 -12.03 -8.48 17.09
N ALA A 17 -11.09 -8.37 16.15
CA ALA A 17 -10.11 -7.28 16.15
C ALA A 17 -10.76 -5.97 15.69
N SER A 18 -10.59 -4.90 16.47
CA SER A 18 -11.14 -3.58 16.17
C SER A 18 -10.05 -2.52 16.17
N LEU A 19 -10.13 -1.59 15.22
CA LEU A 19 -9.19 -0.49 15.05
C LEU A 19 -9.93 0.74 14.51
N ALA A 20 -9.79 1.87 15.17
CA ALA A 20 -10.30 3.17 14.73
C ALA A 20 -9.13 4.15 14.65
N ILE A 21 -9.06 4.90 13.55
CA ILE A 21 -8.05 5.92 13.30
C ILE A 21 -8.79 7.17 12.81
N ALA A 22 -8.55 8.30 13.45
CA ALA A 22 -9.15 9.58 13.06
C ALA A 22 -8.41 10.24 11.88
N SER A 23 -9.06 11.18 11.21
CA SER A 23 -8.43 11.96 10.15
C SER A 23 -7.24 12.76 10.70
N GLY A 24 -6.09 12.67 10.04
CA GLY A 24 -4.85 13.32 10.46
C GLY A 24 -4.12 12.65 11.63
N GLU A 25 -4.63 11.52 12.14
CA GLU A 25 -3.98 10.77 13.22
C GLU A 25 -2.78 9.95 12.71
N VAL A 26 -1.69 9.99 13.46
CA VAL A 26 -0.59 9.03 13.32
C VAL A 26 -0.75 7.96 14.40
N HIS A 27 -1.06 6.74 13.97
CA HIS A 27 -1.33 5.63 14.87
C HIS A 27 -0.22 4.58 14.84
N ALA A 28 0.22 4.12 16.01
CA ALA A 28 1.21 3.05 16.15
C ALA A 28 0.55 1.76 16.64
N LEU A 29 0.48 0.75 15.77
CA LEU A 29 0.01 -0.60 16.13
C LEU A 29 1.18 -1.45 16.64
N VAL A 30 1.26 -1.65 17.95
CA VAL A 30 2.37 -2.34 18.63
C VAL A 30 1.89 -3.63 19.29
N GLY A 31 2.75 -4.66 19.33
CA GLY A 31 2.44 -5.95 19.92
C GLY A 31 3.49 -6.98 19.55
N GLN A 32 3.47 -8.15 20.21
CA GLN A 32 4.44 -9.22 19.97
C GLN A 32 4.34 -9.80 18.55
N ASN A 33 5.37 -10.54 18.12
CA ASN A 33 5.31 -11.32 16.89
C ASN A 33 4.17 -12.33 16.96
N GLY A 34 3.41 -12.46 15.88
CA GLY A 34 2.21 -13.31 15.85
C GLY A 34 0.93 -12.65 16.39
N ALA A 35 0.98 -11.45 16.97
CA ALA A 35 -0.21 -10.76 17.49
C ALA A 35 -1.21 -10.25 16.41
N GLY A 36 -1.09 -10.70 15.15
CA GLY A 36 -2.04 -10.34 14.09
C GLY A 36 -1.85 -8.97 13.44
N LYS A 37 -0.89 -8.14 13.87
CA LYS A 37 -0.68 -6.77 13.34
C LYS A 37 -0.59 -6.71 11.81
N SER A 38 0.33 -7.48 11.22
CA SER A 38 0.50 -7.52 9.76
C SER A 38 -0.71 -8.14 9.06
N THR A 39 -1.41 -9.06 9.72
CA THR A 39 -2.67 -9.63 9.22
C THR A 39 -3.75 -8.56 9.15
N LEU A 40 -3.89 -7.72 10.16
CA LEU A 40 -4.86 -6.63 10.20
C LEU A 40 -4.62 -5.64 9.06
N ILE A 41 -3.37 -5.24 8.83
CA ILE A 41 -3.00 -4.36 7.72
C ILE A 41 -3.27 -5.05 6.36
N LYS A 42 -2.92 -6.33 6.20
CA LYS A 42 -3.21 -7.09 4.97
C LYS A 42 -4.71 -7.27 4.71
N VAL A 43 -5.52 -7.32 5.76
CA VAL A 43 -6.99 -7.33 5.62
C VAL A 43 -7.49 -5.95 5.18
N LEU A 44 -6.98 -4.87 5.79
CA LEU A 44 -7.33 -3.51 5.41
C LEU A 44 -7.00 -3.21 3.94
N THR A 45 -5.88 -3.74 3.42
CA THR A 45 -5.47 -3.52 2.02
C THR A 45 -6.10 -4.48 1.03
N GLY A 46 -6.92 -5.43 1.46
CA GLY A 46 -7.49 -6.46 0.57
C GLY A 46 -6.48 -7.51 0.09
N TYR A 47 -5.26 -7.58 0.66
CA TYR A 47 -4.33 -8.68 0.42
C TYR A 47 -4.88 -10.02 0.99
N HIS A 48 -5.56 -9.94 2.14
CA HIS A 48 -6.31 -11.05 2.70
C HIS A 48 -7.77 -10.67 2.87
N ARG A 49 -8.68 -11.55 2.45
CA ARG A 49 -10.11 -11.38 2.75
C ARG A 49 -10.37 -11.69 4.22
N LYS A 50 -11.06 -10.79 4.95
CA LYS A 50 -11.60 -11.05 6.29
C LYS A 50 -12.61 -12.19 6.27
N ASP A 51 -12.72 -12.90 7.38
CA ASP A 51 -13.73 -13.95 7.53
C ASP A 51 -15.03 -13.38 8.15
N ALA A 52 -14.93 -12.34 8.99
CA ALA A 52 -16.07 -11.61 9.54
C ALA A 52 -15.72 -10.12 9.82
N GLY A 53 -16.73 -9.35 10.23
CA GLY A 53 -16.60 -7.93 10.59
C GLY A 53 -16.76 -6.96 9.42
N GLU A 54 -16.56 -5.67 9.72
CA GLU A 54 -16.72 -4.59 8.75
C GLU A 54 -15.55 -3.59 8.77
N ILE A 55 -15.29 -3.00 7.61
CA ILE A 55 -14.32 -1.92 7.45
C ILE A 55 -15.09 -0.72 6.92
N LEU A 56 -14.87 0.43 7.57
CA LEU A 56 -15.36 1.72 7.11
C LEU A 56 -14.16 2.61 6.81
N PHE A 57 -14.23 3.30 5.66
CA PHE A 57 -13.29 4.34 5.28
C PHE A 57 -14.09 5.61 4.99
N GLU A 58 -13.73 6.72 5.64
CA GLU A 58 -14.49 7.98 5.58
C GLU A 58 -16.00 7.81 5.85
N GLY A 59 -16.34 6.93 6.80
CA GLY A 59 -17.73 6.65 7.20
C GLY A 59 -18.52 5.76 6.24
N LYS A 60 -17.93 5.29 5.14
CA LYS A 60 -18.59 4.41 4.15
C LYS A 60 -18.04 2.99 4.25
N HIS A 61 -18.88 2.00 3.97
CA HIS A 61 -18.42 0.62 3.83
C HIS A 61 -17.31 0.53 2.80
N PHE A 62 -16.24 -0.17 3.16
CA PHE A 62 -15.07 -0.33 2.35
C PHE A 62 -14.68 -1.81 2.28
N GLU A 63 -14.54 -2.32 1.07
CA GLU A 63 -13.90 -3.61 0.80
C GLU A 63 -13.01 -3.42 -0.43
N ALA A 64 -11.77 -3.90 -0.35
CA ALA A 64 -10.86 -3.93 -1.49
C ALA A 64 -10.60 -5.37 -1.91
N GLY A 65 -10.63 -5.62 -3.21
CA GLY A 65 -10.32 -6.95 -3.76
C GLY A 65 -8.82 -7.21 -3.92
N SER A 66 -8.00 -6.17 -3.80
CA SER A 66 -6.54 -6.25 -3.87
C SER A 66 -5.87 -5.00 -3.28
N PRO A 67 -4.56 -5.04 -2.99
CA PRO A 67 -3.80 -3.86 -2.60
C PRO A 67 -3.84 -2.72 -3.62
N HIS A 68 -3.89 -3.04 -4.92
CA HIS A 68 -4.02 -2.02 -5.97
C HIS A 68 -5.37 -1.32 -5.93
N ASP A 69 -6.43 -2.08 -5.69
CA ASP A 69 -7.78 -1.56 -5.52
C ASP A 69 -7.90 -0.69 -4.26
N ALA A 70 -7.33 -1.11 -3.13
CA ALA A 70 -7.27 -0.31 -1.92
C ALA A 70 -6.55 1.04 -2.15
N GLN A 71 -5.45 1.01 -2.89
CA GLN A 71 -4.69 2.20 -3.25
C GLN A 71 -5.52 3.18 -4.11
N ARG A 72 -6.31 2.68 -5.07
CA ARG A 72 -7.20 3.52 -5.88
C ARG A 72 -8.28 4.23 -5.05
N HIS A 73 -8.63 3.65 -3.91
CA HIS A 73 -9.57 4.21 -2.93
C HIS A 73 -8.90 5.06 -1.84
N GLY A 74 -7.59 5.33 -1.95
CA GLY A 74 -6.87 6.20 -1.02
C GLY A 74 -6.14 5.47 0.13
N ILE A 75 -6.21 4.14 0.19
CA ILE A 75 -5.50 3.34 1.20
C ILE A 75 -4.24 2.74 0.59
N SER A 76 -3.09 3.32 0.91
CA SER A 76 -1.77 2.79 0.49
C SER A 76 -1.05 2.13 1.66
N THR A 77 -0.21 1.14 1.39
CA THR A 77 0.62 0.48 2.40
C THR A 77 2.03 0.31 1.89
N ILE A 78 3.00 0.61 2.76
CA ILE A 78 4.42 0.33 2.56
C ILE A 78 4.72 -0.94 3.36
N TYR A 79 5.08 -2.02 2.67
CA TYR A 79 5.44 -3.28 3.32
C TYR A 79 6.88 -3.23 3.85
N GLN A 80 7.18 -4.06 4.84
CA GLN A 80 8.48 -4.07 5.53
C GLN A 80 9.64 -4.43 4.57
N GLU A 81 9.38 -5.28 3.59
CA GLU A 81 10.35 -5.64 2.56
C GLU A 81 10.20 -4.71 1.36
N ILE A 82 11.28 -4.00 1.04
CA ILE A 82 11.34 -3.11 -0.11
C ILE A 82 11.61 -3.97 -1.35
N ASN A 83 10.57 -4.19 -2.16
CA ASN A 83 10.71 -4.88 -3.44
C ASN A 83 11.01 -3.86 -4.54
N LEU A 84 12.31 -3.61 -4.76
CA LEU A 84 12.78 -2.85 -5.92
C LEU A 84 12.95 -3.79 -7.12
N VAL A 85 12.86 -3.22 -8.33
CA VAL A 85 13.16 -3.90 -9.58
C VAL A 85 14.48 -3.33 -10.12
N PRO A 86 15.64 -3.95 -9.83
CA PRO A 86 16.95 -3.33 -10.07
C PRO A 86 17.23 -3.00 -11.53
N LEU A 87 16.73 -3.85 -12.44
CA LEU A 87 16.91 -3.72 -13.88
C LEU A 87 15.96 -2.69 -14.52
N ARG A 88 15.12 -2.01 -13.72
CA ARG A 88 14.19 -0.99 -14.16
C ARG A 88 14.66 0.37 -13.69
N SER A 89 14.31 1.39 -14.46
CA SER A 89 14.67 2.76 -14.12
C SER A 89 14.08 3.18 -12.79
N VAL A 90 14.69 4.20 -12.16
CA VAL A 90 14.14 4.87 -10.99
C VAL A 90 12.69 5.33 -11.27
N THR A 91 12.43 5.88 -12.46
CA THR A 91 11.09 6.31 -12.89
C THR A 91 10.10 5.15 -12.87
N GLU A 92 10.47 4.01 -13.45
CA GLU A 92 9.62 2.81 -13.47
C GLU A 92 9.34 2.29 -12.06
N ASN A 93 10.34 2.29 -11.16
CA ASN A 93 10.15 1.85 -9.78
C ASN A 93 9.22 2.78 -8.99
N ILE A 94 9.35 4.11 -9.16
CA ILE A 94 8.51 5.09 -8.47
C ILE A 94 7.07 5.06 -8.98
N CYS A 95 6.90 4.93 -10.30
CA CYS A 95 5.58 5.00 -10.95
C CYS A 95 4.89 3.64 -11.09
N LEU A 96 5.49 2.55 -10.61
CA LEU A 96 4.95 1.20 -10.76
C LEU A 96 3.53 1.09 -10.18
N GLY A 97 2.59 0.60 -10.99
CA GLY A 97 1.17 0.49 -10.63
C GLY A 97 0.40 1.83 -10.59
N ARG A 98 1.08 2.94 -10.92
CA ARG A 98 0.54 4.31 -11.04
C ARG A 98 1.00 4.95 -12.35
N GLU A 99 1.20 4.14 -13.39
CA GLU A 99 1.76 4.59 -14.65
C GLU A 99 0.82 5.60 -15.32
N GLN A 100 1.36 6.75 -15.70
CA GLN A 100 0.62 7.73 -16.48
C GLN A 100 0.57 7.29 -17.93
N LYS A 101 -0.62 7.34 -18.51
CA LYS A 101 -0.86 6.91 -19.89
C LYS A 101 -1.44 8.04 -20.72
N ARG A 102 -0.96 8.16 -21.95
CA ARG A 102 -1.47 9.09 -22.96
C ARG A 102 -1.78 8.31 -24.24
N TYR A 103 -3.04 8.35 -24.67
CA TYR A 103 -3.55 7.55 -25.79
C TYR A 103 -3.27 6.04 -25.66
N GLY A 104 -3.32 5.50 -24.44
CA GLY A 104 -3.07 4.08 -24.14
C GLY A 104 -1.60 3.68 -24.00
N LEU A 105 -0.66 4.56 -24.38
CA LEU A 105 0.78 4.36 -24.23
C LEU A 105 1.30 5.03 -22.95
N LEU A 106 2.44 4.57 -22.45
CA LEU A 106 3.10 5.21 -21.31
C LEU A 106 3.55 6.63 -21.66
N ASP A 107 3.17 7.60 -20.84
CA ASP A 107 3.67 8.97 -20.94
C ASP A 107 4.98 9.10 -20.15
N TRP A 108 6.07 8.66 -20.79
CA TRP A 108 7.40 8.66 -20.19
C TRP A 108 7.83 10.04 -19.68
N ARG A 109 7.48 11.10 -20.42
CA ARG A 109 7.87 12.46 -20.06
C ARG A 109 7.17 12.89 -18.78
N ALA A 110 5.87 12.63 -18.67
CA ALA A 110 5.11 12.95 -17.46
C ALA A 110 5.57 12.10 -16.25
N MET A 111 5.85 10.81 -16.46
CA MET A 111 6.36 9.92 -15.40
C MET A 111 7.75 10.36 -14.89
N GLN A 112 8.67 10.74 -15.78
CA GLN A 112 10.01 11.22 -15.40
C GLN A 112 9.93 12.53 -14.61
N GLN A 113 9.10 13.47 -15.07
CA GLN A 113 8.87 14.74 -14.36
C GLN A 113 8.30 14.52 -12.96
N GLU A 114 7.36 13.57 -12.82
CA GLU A 114 6.81 13.21 -11.51
C GLU A 114 7.85 12.55 -10.60
N ALA A 115 8.68 11.66 -11.14
CA ALA A 115 9.77 11.03 -10.39
C ALA A 115 10.79 12.07 -9.89
N GLU A 116 11.23 12.99 -10.75
CA GLU A 116 12.13 14.09 -10.39
C GLU A 116 11.52 15.00 -9.32
N ARG A 117 10.24 15.37 -9.49
CA ARG A 117 9.50 16.19 -8.52
C ARG A 117 9.42 15.49 -7.17
N LEU A 118 9.10 14.20 -7.11
CA LEU A 118 9.03 13.45 -5.86
C LEU A 118 10.38 13.37 -5.16
N LEU A 119 11.45 13.04 -5.89
CA LEU A 119 12.80 12.92 -5.32
C LEU A 119 13.35 14.26 -4.83
N SER A 120 12.99 15.37 -5.52
CA SER A 120 13.39 16.72 -5.11
C SER A 120 12.87 17.09 -3.71
N ARG A 121 11.68 16.60 -3.32
CA ARG A 121 11.12 16.80 -1.97
C ARG A 121 11.97 16.19 -0.86
N PHE A 122 12.79 15.20 -1.21
CA PHE A 122 13.73 14.53 -0.31
C PHE A 122 15.18 14.97 -0.55
N ASN A 123 15.43 16.01 -1.36
CA ASN A 123 16.76 16.47 -1.77
C ASN A 123 17.63 15.38 -2.43
N ILE A 124 17.01 14.38 -3.06
CA ILE A 124 17.72 13.31 -3.77
C ILE A 124 17.95 13.75 -5.22
N ARG A 125 19.21 13.74 -5.67
CA ARG A 125 19.60 14.06 -7.05
C ARG A 125 20.22 12.84 -7.72
N ILE A 126 19.41 12.13 -8.50
CA ILE A 126 19.80 10.97 -9.29
C ILE A 126 19.18 11.05 -10.68
N ASP A 127 19.78 10.40 -11.68
CA ASP A 127 19.19 10.31 -13.00
C ASP A 127 18.02 9.33 -12.98
N VAL A 128 16.79 9.85 -13.09
CA VAL A 128 15.58 9.03 -12.97
C VAL A 128 15.39 8.05 -14.13
N ARG A 129 16.18 8.18 -15.20
CA ARG A 129 16.12 7.33 -16.40
C ARG A 129 16.99 6.09 -16.29
N LYS A 130 17.96 6.08 -15.36
CA LYS A 130 18.88 4.95 -15.20
C LYS A 130 18.25 3.83 -14.38
N PRO A 131 18.60 2.56 -14.66
CA PRO A 131 18.32 1.43 -13.79
C PRO A 131 18.75 1.71 -12.34
N LEU A 132 18.04 1.15 -11.37
CA LEU A 132 18.43 1.26 -9.96
C LEU A 132 19.76 0.56 -9.63
N GLY A 133 20.16 -0.43 -10.43
CA GLY A 133 21.38 -1.21 -10.22
C GLY A 133 22.67 -0.62 -10.78
N ASP A 134 22.60 0.50 -11.51
CA ASP A 134 23.74 1.19 -12.13
C ASP A 134 24.22 2.38 -11.28
#